data_AF-A0A836CB15-F1
#
_entry.id   AF-A0A836CB15-F1
#
_cell.length_a   1.000
_cell.length_b   1.000
_cell.length_c   1.000
_cell.angle_alpha   90.00
_cell.angle_beta   90.00
_cell.angle_gamma   90.00
#
_symmetry.space_group_name_H-M   'P 1'
#
loop_
_entity.id
_entity.type
_entity.pdbx_description
1 polymer ?
#
loop_
_entity_poly.entity_id
_entity_poly.type
_entity_poly.pdbx_seq_one_letter_code
_entity_poly.pdbx_strand_id
1 'polypeptide(L)'
;MVADVDLNRKVFQGYELQSVPQVAHFAPEAAPGAGAGWPQADMMPVTKLFTAEDIAQFVGDKTGFRYTIYRSQFAARMALLALLLFLVGALRTAITNVALVLRVVRSPTLWLVVSLLVYTFSISGAIFDIIRSPPPFVISAQTRKPVYFSPQPNSQYVVEGFIVGILNLTTAFCGMVVVAIAPRIKARALRQTVTLAAAALFGLLFALSVTIYTWKNRWYMAR
;
A
#
# COMPACT_ATOMS: atom_id res chain seq x y z
N MET A 1 -21.98 -24.84 -24.87
CA MET A 1 -23.32 -25.34 -24.49
C MET A 1 -23.86 -24.41 -23.41
N VAL A 2 -25.11 -23.97 -23.52
CA VAL A 2 -25.77 -23.19 -22.46
C VAL A 2 -26.71 -24.15 -21.73
N ALA A 3 -26.53 -24.33 -20.43
CA ALA A 3 -27.35 -25.21 -19.61
C ALA A 3 -28.05 -24.36 -18.54
N ASP A 4 -29.37 -24.36 -18.55
CA ASP A 4 -30.18 -23.73 -17.52
C ASP A 4 -30.17 -24.58 -16.24
N VAL A 5 -30.07 -23.92 -15.08
CA VAL A 5 -30.00 -24.55 -13.76
C VAL A 5 -31.29 -25.30 -13.46
N ASP A 6 -32.44 -24.74 -13.83
CA ASP A 6 -33.74 -25.35 -13.52
C ASP A 6 -33.99 -26.64 -14.31
N LEU A 7 -33.47 -26.72 -15.53
CA LEU A 7 -33.60 -27.90 -16.40
C LEU A 7 -32.52 -28.95 -16.14
N ASN A 8 -31.35 -28.57 -15.63
CA ASN A 8 -30.16 -29.44 -15.56
C ASN A 8 -29.57 -29.60 -14.15
N ARG A 9 -30.39 -29.56 -13.09
CA ARG A 9 -29.94 -29.67 -11.68
C ARG A 9 -29.00 -30.85 -11.39
N LYS A 10 -29.22 -31.99 -12.06
CA LYS A 10 -28.38 -33.19 -11.90
C LYS A 10 -26.92 -32.96 -12.33
N VAL A 11 -26.69 -32.09 -13.32
CA VAL A 11 -25.35 -31.75 -13.82
C VAL A 11 -24.63 -30.85 -12.82
N PHE A 12 -25.31 -29.81 -12.30
CA PHE A 12 -24.73 -28.92 -11.29
C PHE A 12 -24.42 -29.65 -9.97
N GLN A 13 -25.27 -30.61 -9.58
CA GLN A 13 -25.04 -31.46 -8.41
C GLN A 13 -23.88 -32.45 -8.65
N GLY A 14 -23.77 -33.03 -9.85
CA GLY A 14 -22.68 -33.96 -10.19
C GLY A 14 -21.29 -33.31 -10.18
N TYR A 15 -21.22 -31.99 -10.37
CA TYR A 15 -20.00 -31.19 -10.29
C TYR A 15 -19.90 -30.36 -9.01
N GLU A 16 -20.77 -30.58 -8.02
CA GLU A 16 -20.77 -29.87 -6.72
C GLU A 16 -20.73 -28.33 -6.84
N LEU A 17 -21.32 -27.77 -7.90
CA LEU A 17 -21.26 -26.34 -8.20
C LEU A 17 -22.21 -25.57 -7.28
N GLN A 18 -21.64 -24.89 -6.27
CA GLN A 18 -22.41 -24.07 -5.33
C GLN A 18 -22.62 -22.61 -5.79
N SER A 19 -21.79 -22.13 -6.71
CA SER A 19 -21.87 -20.76 -7.24
C SER A 19 -21.32 -20.65 -8.66
N VAL A 20 -21.85 -19.69 -9.41
CA VAL A 20 -21.44 -19.34 -10.78
C VAL A 20 -20.97 -17.87 -10.74
N PRO A 21 -19.92 -17.46 -11.47
CA PRO A 21 -19.15 -18.20 -12.48
C PRO A 21 -18.07 -19.14 -11.90
N GLN A 22 -17.83 -20.26 -12.56
CA GLN A 22 -16.67 -21.14 -12.36
C GLN A 22 -16.03 -21.52 -13.70
N VAL A 23 -14.71 -21.66 -13.71
CA VAL A 23 -13.94 -22.12 -14.88
C VAL A 23 -13.48 -23.55 -14.61
N ALA A 24 -13.86 -24.47 -15.50
CA ALA A 24 -13.50 -25.88 -15.42
C ALA A 24 -12.75 -26.31 -16.69
N HIS A 25 -11.67 -27.08 -16.51
CA HIS A 25 -10.91 -27.69 -17.60
C HIS A 25 -11.26 -29.17 -17.71
N PHE A 26 -11.56 -29.61 -18.93
CA PHE A 26 -11.80 -31.02 -19.27
C PHE A 26 -10.64 -31.51 -20.14
N ALA A 27 -9.89 -32.51 -19.68
CA ALA A 27 -8.80 -33.08 -20.46
C ALA A 27 -9.34 -33.82 -21.71
N PRO A 28 -8.64 -33.76 -22.85
CA PRO A 28 -9.06 -34.45 -24.08
C PRO A 28 -9.00 -35.99 -23.96
N GLU A 29 -8.20 -36.52 -23.02
CA GLU A 29 -8.20 -37.94 -22.66
C GLU A 29 -9.13 -38.19 -21.46
N ALA A 30 -10.44 -38.29 -21.73
CA ALA A 30 -11.20 -39.26 -20.97
C ALA A 30 -10.66 -40.63 -21.41
N ALA A 31 -9.77 -41.22 -20.60
CA ALA A 31 -9.16 -42.51 -20.88
C ALA A 31 -10.25 -43.51 -21.34
N PRO A 32 -10.03 -44.24 -22.45
CA PRO A 32 -10.99 -45.21 -22.95
C PRO A 32 -11.13 -46.33 -21.90
N GLY A 33 -12.14 -46.22 -21.04
CA GLY A 33 -12.33 -47.10 -19.89
C GLY A 33 -12.73 -46.41 -18.58
N ALA A 34 -12.74 -45.07 -18.49
CA ALA A 34 -13.40 -44.40 -17.39
C ALA A 34 -14.91 -44.71 -17.46
N GLY A 35 -15.39 -45.48 -16.48
CA GLY A 35 -16.76 -46.01 -16.44
C GLY A 35 -17.84 -44.94 -16.58
N ALA A 36 -19.10 -45.38 -16.66
CA ALA A 36 -20.32 -44.58 -16.88
C ALA A 36 -20.62 -43.48 -15.84
N GLY A 37 -19.65 -42.62 -15.57
CA GLY A 37 -19.68 -41.47 -14.68
C GLY A 37 -19.30 -40.20 -15.43
N TRP A 38 -19.56 -39.06 -14.79
CA TRP A 38 -19.30 -37.75 -15.37
C TRP A 38 -17.79 -37.53 -15.59
N PRO A 39 -17.38 -36.90 -16.70
CA PRO A 39 -15.97 -36.63 -16.98
C PRO A 39 -15.37 -35.78 -15.85
N GLN A 40 -14.21 -36.17 -15.35
CA GLN A 40 -13.50 -35.44 -14.30
C GLN A 40 -13.08 -34.06 -14.82
N ALA A 41 -13.55 -33.02 -14.14
CA ALA A 41 -13.27 -31.64 -14.47
C ALA A 41 -12.35 -31.06 -13.41
N ASP A 42 -11.23 -30.48 -13.84
CA ASP A 42 -10.39 -29.68 -12.96
C ASP A 42 -11.03 -28.31 -12.79
N MET A 43 -11.35 -27.93 -11.56
CA MET A 43 -11.97 -26.64 -11.26
C MET A 43 -10.93 -25.64 -10.78
N MET A 44 -11.02 -24.42 -11.29
CA MET A 44 -10.22 -23.31 -10.81
C MET A 44 -10.68 -22.93 -9.38
N PRO A 45 -9.77 -22.73 -8.42
CA PRO A 45 -10.12 -22.27 -7.08
C PRO A 45 -10.89 -20.95 -7.16
N VAL A 46 -12.02 -20.84 -6.45
CA VAL A 46 -12.83 -19.62 -6.43
C VAL A 46 -12.10 -18.56 -5.59
N THR A 47 -11.22 -17.81 -6.24
CA THR A 47 -10.64 -16.59 -5.66
C THR A 47 -11.65 -15.45 -5.83
N LYS A 48 -11.73 -14.54 -4.84
CA LYS A 48 -12.72 -13.43 -4.86
C LYS A 48 -12.61 -12.47 -6.07
N LEU A 49 -11.53 -12.57 -6.85
CA LEU A 49 -11.29 -11.76 -8.04
C LEU A 49 -10.95 -12.73 -9.18
N PHE A 50 -11.84 -12.89 -10.15
CA PHE A 50 -11.55 -13.60 -11.40
C PHE A 50 -10.73 -12.66 -12.29
N THR A 51 -9.41 -12.63 -12.12
CA THR A 51 -8.56 -11.84 -13.03
C THR A 51 -8.23 -12.65 -14.29
N ALA A 52 -7.98 -11.96 -15.41
CA ALA A 52 -7.59 -12.60 -16.65
C ALA A 52 -6.27 -13.36 -16.47
N GLU A 53 -5.39 -12.87 -15.59
CA GLU A 53 -4.12 -13.46 -15.20
C GLU A 53 -4.30 -14.81 -14.51
N ASP A 54 -5.24 -14.89 -13.57
CA ASP A 54 -5.52 -16.15 -12.86
C ASP A 54 -6.07 -17.21 -13.82
N ILE A 55 -6.92 -16.81 -14.79
CA ILE A 55 -7.44 -17.72 -15.82
C ILE A 55 -6.32 -18.17 -16.76
N ALA A 56 -5.47 -17.25 -17.22
CA ALA A 56 -4.34 -17.58 -18.09
C ALA A 56 -3.33 -18.51 -17.39
N GLN A 57 -3.13 -18.32 -16.08
CA GLN A 57 -2.31 -19.21 -15.27
C GLN A 57 -2.95 -20.60 -15.13
N PHE A 58 -4.24 -20.68 -14.80
CA PHE A 58 -4.97 -21.95 -14.70
C PHE A 58 -4.93 -22.75 -16.00
N VAL A 59 -5.17 -22.10 -17.13
CA VAL A 59 -5.06 -22.75 -18.45
C VAL A 59 -3.62 -23.16 -18.74
N GLY A 60 -2.63 -22.33 -18.40
CA GLY A 60 -1.22 -22.65 -18.57
C GLY A 60 -0.75 -23.85 -17.75
N ASP A 61 -1.18 -23.95 -16.49
CA ASP A 61 -0.84 -25.05 -15.60
C ASP A 61 -1.45 -26.39 -16.07
N LYS A 62 -2.62 -26.34 -16.72
CA LYS A 62 -3.33 -27.54 -17.20
C LYS A 62 -3.02 -27.95 -18.64
N THR A 63 -2.73 -26.99 -19.52
CA THR A 63 -2.51 -27.23 -20.95
C THR A 63 -1.04 -27.07 -21.37
N GLY A 64 -0.18 -26.53 -20.51
CA GLY A 64 1.22 -26.24 -20.82
C GLY A 64 1.44 -25.01 -21.71
N PHE A 65 0.37 -24.39 -22.23
CA PHE A 65 0.45 -23.20 -23.09
C PHE A 65 0.38 -21.91 -22.26
N ARG A 66 1.41 -21.06 -22.37
CA ARG A 66 1.43 -19.75 -21.72
C ARG A 66 0.78 -18.69 -22.61
N TYR A 67 -0.23 -18.01 -22.09
CA TYR A 67 -0.92 -16.91 -22.78
C TYR A 67 -0.42 -15.56 -22.25
N THR A 68 -0.06 -14.65 -23.16
CA THR A 68 0.29 -13.27 -22.81
C THR A 68 -0.96 -12.39 -22.90
N ILE A 69 -1.31 -11.75 -21.79
CA ILE A 69 -2.47 -10.86 -21.72
C ILE A 69 -2.03 -9.46 -22.16
N TYR A 70 -2.52 -9.02 -23.32
CA TYR A 70 -2.29 -7.67 -23.81
C TYR A 70 -3.33 -6.71 -23.22
N ARG A 71 -2.93 -5.92 -22.23
CA ARG A 71 -3.75 -4.82 -21.72
C ARG A 71 -3.54 -3.56 -22.55
N SER A 72 -4.62 -2.83 -22.82
CA SER A 72 -4.52 -1.53 -23.50
C SER A 72 -3.73 -0.56 -22.63
N GLN A 73 -2.53 -0.17 -23.08
CA GLN A 73 -1.70 0.84 -22.43
C GLN A 73 -2.21 2.26 -22.67
N PHE A 74 -3.41 2.45 -23.21
CA PHE A 74 -3.95 3.77 -23.53
C PHE A 74 -3.98 4.69 -22.31
N ALA A 75 -4.45 4.21 -21.15
CA ALA A 75 -4.46 4.99 -19.92
C ALA A 75 -3.05 5.41 -19.47
N ALA A 76 -2.08 4.49 -19.51
CA ALA A 76 -0.68 4.79 -19.17
C ALA A 76 -0.06 5.80 -20.16
N ARG A 77 -0.37 5.68 -21.46
CA ARG A 77 0.09 6.62 -22.51
C ARG A 77 -0.55 8.00 -22.35
N MET A 78 -1.83 8.06 -22.01
CA MET A 78 -2.53 9.32 -21.72
C MET A 78 -1.99 9.98 -20.45
N ALA A 79 -1.71 9.22 -19.40
CA ALA A 79 -1.06 9.72 -18.19
C ALA A 79 0.35 10.27 -18.50
N LEU A 80 1.13 9.56 -19.34
CA LEU A 80 2.43 10.03 -19.79
C LEU A 80 2.32 11.32 -20.62
N LEU A 81 1.37 11.40 -21.54
CA LEU A 81 1.12 12.61 -22.34
C LEU A 81 0.72 13.80 -21.45
N ALA A 82 -0.18 13.58 -20.50
CA ALA A 82 -0.60 14.60 -19.54
C ALA A 82 0.59 15.10 -18.70
N LEU A 83 1.46 14.19 -18.24
CA LEU A 83 2.68 14.52 -17.51
C LEU A 83 3.64 15.36 -18.36
N LEU A 84 3.82 15.00 -19.64
CA LEU A 84 4.67 15.76 -20.56
C LEU A 84 4.11 17.16 -20.83
N LEU A 85 2.81 17.29 -21.08
CA LEU A 85 2.16 18.59 -21.28
C LEU A 85 2.25 19.45 -20.01
N PHE A 86 2.09 18.84 -18.84
CA PHE A 86 2.29 19.51 -17.56
C PHE A 86 3.73 20.01 -17.40
N LEU A 87 4.72 19.19 -17.72
CA LEU A 87 6.15 19.57 -17.67
C LEU A 87 6.46 20.72 -18.62
N VAL A 88 5.95 20.68 -19.86
CA VAL A 88 6.11 21.77 -20.83
C VAL A 88 5.45 23.06 -20.32
N GLY A 89 4.24 22.96 -19.75
CA GLY A 89 3.55 24.09 -19.13
C GLY A 89 4.32 24.68 -17.95
N ALA A 90 4.81 23.84 -17.04
CA ALA A 90 5.62 24.24 -15.90
C ALA A 90 6.97 24.86 -16.32
N LEU A 91 7.60 24.32 -17.35
CA LEU A 91 8.83 24.87 -17.91
C LEU A 91 8.58 26.24 -18.55
N ARG A 92 7.51 26.38 -19.33
CA ARG A 92 7.12 27.67 -19.92
C ARG A 92 6.86 28.72 -18.85
N THR A 93 6.08 28.39 -17.80
CA THR A 93 5.80 29.33 -16.71
C THR A 93 7.06 29.67 -15.91
N ALA A 94 8.00 28.73 -15.78
CA ALA A 94 9.28 28.98 -15.14
C ALA A 94 10.17 29.93 -15.96
N ILE A 95 10.21 29.78 -17.29
CA ILE A 95 10.97 30.66 -18.19
C ILE A 95 10.33 32.05 -18.31
N THR A 96 9.00 32.17 -18.26
CA THR A 96 8.35 33.49 -18.28
C THR A 96 8.46 34.21 -16.94
N ASN A 97 8.57 33.47 -15.83
CA ASN A 97 8.61 34.03 -14.47
C ASN A 97 9.92 33.70 -13.73
N VAL A 98 11.06 33.78 -14.42
CA VAL A 98 12.37 33.38 -13.90
C VAL A 98 12.70 34.08 -12.58
N ALA A 99 12.37 35.36 -12.43
CA ALA A 99 12.60 36.11 -11.20
C ALA A 99 11.83 35.54 -9.99
N LEU A 100 10.58 35.07 -10.20
CA LEU A 100 9.76 34.45 -9.16
C LEU A 100 10.31 33.05 -8.82
N VAL A 101 10.63 32.25 -9.83
CA VAL A 101 11.20 30.90 -9.63
C VAL A 101 12.53 30.97 -8.88
N LEU A 102 13.44 31.86 -9.27
CA LEU A 102 14.71 32.08 -8.56
C LEU A 102 14.49 32.47 -7.10
N ARG A 103 13.48 33.32 -6.81
CA ARG A 103 13.13 33.71 -5.44
C ARG A 103 12.66 32.50 -4.61
N VAL A 104 11.86 31.62 -5.21
CA VAL A 104 11.34 30.42 -4.53
C VAL A 104 12.44 29.38 -4.33
N VAL A 105 13.21 29.06 -5.39
CA VAL A 105 14.30 28.08 -5.34
C VAL A 105 15.44 28.53 -4.44
N ARG A 106 15.73 29.83 -4.35
CA ARG A 106 16.76 30.34 -3.44
C ARG A 106 16.29 30.43 -1.98
N SER A 107 15.01 30.19 -1.69
CA SER A 107 14.51 30.29 -0.32
C SER A 107 15.02 29.10 0.53
N PRO A 108 15.72 29.35 1.66
CA PRO A 108 16.21 28.29 2.52
C PRO A 108 15.06 27.51 3.18
N THR A 109 13.91 28.15 3.37
CA THR A 109 12.71 27.52 3.92
C THR A 109 12.16 26.43 3.01
N LEU A 110 12.19 26.60 1.68
CA LEU A 110 11.77 25.56 0.75
C LEU A 110 12.65 24.32 0.88
N TRP A 111 13.97 24.50 0.91
CA TRP A 111 14.90 23.37 1.07
C TRP A 111 14.76 22.68 2.42
N LEU A 112 14.48 23.44 3.48
CA LEU A 112 14.17 22.87 4.79
C LEU A 112 12.93 21.96 4.71
N VAL A 113 11.82 22.45 4.13
CA VAL A 113 10.58 21.69 3.99
C VAL A 113 10.77 20.45 3.12
N VAL A 114 11.46 20.58 1.99
CA VAL A 114 11.77 19.45 1.09
C VAL A 114 12.61 18.40 1.81
N SER A 115 13.63 18.82 2.55
CA SER A 115 14.49 17.90 3.32
C SER A 115 13.71 17.18 4.41
N LEU A 116 12.80 17.88 5.12
CA LEU A 116 11.90 17.28 6.10
C LEU A 116 10.95 16.25 5.48
N LEU A 117 10.40 16.55 4.30
CA LEU A 117 9.52 15.62 3.58
C LEU A 117 10.27 14.34 3.20
N VAL A 118 11.46 14.46 2.62
CA VAL A 118 12.32 13.32 2.27
C VAL A 118 12.69 12.50 3.51
N TYR A 119 13.03 13.17 4.61
CA TYR A 119 13.31 12.52 5.90
C TYR A 119 12.10 11.71 6.40
N THR A 120 10.91 12.29 6.41
CA THR A 120 9.68 11.62 6.86
C THR A 120 9.34 10.43 5.97
N PHE A 121 9.44 10.58 4.65
CA PHE A 121 9.18 9.49 3.71
C PHE A 121 10.19 8.33 3.85
N SER A 122 11.45 8.66 4.16
CA SER A 122 12.47 7.66 4.40
C SER A 122 12.23 6.86 5.69
N ILE A 123 11.82 7.54 6.77
CA ILE A 123 11.58 6.89 8.08
C ILE A 123 10.27 6.13 8.14
N SER A 124 9.25 6.54 7.38
CA SER A 124 7.96 5.82 7.35
C SER A 124 8.07 4.41 6.74
N GLY A 125 9.21 4.04 6.15
CA GLY A 125 9.38 2.76 5.49
C GLY A 125 8.76 2.72 4.09
N ALA A 126 8.63 3.85 3.41
CA ALA A 126 7.98 3.89 2.10
C ALA A 126 8.68 3.01 1.04
N ILE A 127 9.99 2.80 1.15
CA ILE A 127 10.72 1.85 0.28
C ILE A 127 10.27 0.40 0.55
N PHE A 128 9.99 0.06 1.80
CA PHE A 128 9.42 -1.24 2.15
C PHE A 128 8.05 -1.40 1.47
N ASP A 129 7.21 -0.37 1.57
CA ASP A 129 5.87 -0.36 0.98
C ASP A 129 5.91 -0.49 -0.55
N ILE A 130 6.82 0.22 -1.22
CA ILE A 130 6.98 0.16 -2.69
C ILE A 130 7.38 -1.25 -3.15
N ILE A 131 8.33 -1.88 -2.46
CA ILE A 131 8.88 -3.18 -2.89
C ILE A 131 7.91 -4.33 -2.58
N ARG A 132 7.24 -4.30 -1.42
CA ARG A 132 6.42 -5.44 -0.94
C ARG A 132 4.92 -5.24 -1.19
N SER A 133 4.51 -4.03 -1.54
CA SER A 133 3.11 -3.64 -1.76
C SER A 133 2.16 -4.21 -0.68
N PRO A 134 2.45 -4.00 0.63
CA PRO A 134 1.62 -4.52 1.69
C PRO A 134 0.22 -3.90 1.64
N PRO A 135 -0.82 -4.59 2.16
CA PRO A 135 -2.15 -4.00 2.26
C PRO A 135 -2.11 -2.76 3.17
N PRO A 136 -2.95 -1.75 2.90
CA PRO A 136 -2.97 -0.52 3.71
C PRO A 136 -3.44 -0.77 5.15
N PHE A 137 -4.41 -1.66 5.32
CA PHE A 137 -4.90 -2.18 6.59
C PHE A 137 -5.57 -3.53 6.33
N VAL A 138 -5.77 -4.33 7.39
CA VAL A 138 -6.46 -5.62 7.30
C VAL A 138 -7.65 -5.63 8.25
N ILE A 139 -8.79 -6.19 7.84
CA ILE A 139 -9.95 -6.37 8.72
C ILE A 139 -9.78 -7.70 9.46
N SER A 140 -9.77 -7.66 10.79
CA SER A 140 -9.65 -8.89 11.59
C SER A 140 -10.86 -9.80 11.36
N ALA A 141 -10.60 -11.08 11.05
CA ALA A 141 -11.64 -12.07 10.86
C ALA A 141 -12.46 -12.33 12.14
N GLN A 142 -11.85 -12.14 13.31
CA GLN A 142 -12.48 -12.43 14.60
C GLN A 142 -13.35 -11.28 15.11
N THR A 143 -12.88 -10.03 14.96
CA THR A 143 -13.57 -8.85 15.51
C THR A 143 -14.27 -8.00 14.46
N ARG A 144 -14.08 -8.30 13.15
CA ARG A 144 -14.55 -7.49 12.01
C ARG A 144 -14.17 -6.00 12.09
N LYS A 145 -13.12 -5.68 12.85
CA LYS A 145 -12.60 -4.31 13.00
C LYS A 145 -11.33 -4.13 12.17
N PRO A 146 -11.06 -2.91 11.65
CA PRO A 146 -9.83 -2.62 10.94
C PRO A 146 -8.65 -2.68 11.91
N VAL A 147 -7.61 -3.40 11.51
CA VAL A 147 -6.33 -3.54 12.22
C VAL A 147 -5.29 -2.74 11.46
N TYR A 148 -4.79 -1.68 12.09
CA TYR A 148 -3.84 -0.74 11.51
C TYR A 148 -2.38 -1.11 11.74
N PHE A 149 -2.09 -2.00 12.70
CA PHE A 149 -0.74 -2.48 13.00
C PHE A 149 -0.62 -3.95 12.67
N SER A 150 0.45 -4.31 11.97
CA SER A 150 0.74 -5.71 11.67
C SER A 150 1.23 -6.45 12.93
N PRO A 151 0.74 -7.67 13.21
CA PRO A 151 1.15 -8.43 14.40
C PRO A 151 2.55 -9.07 14.26
N GLN A 152 3.05 -9.22 13.04
CA GLN A 152 4.34 -9.84 12.77
C GLN A 152 5.45 -8.78 12.76
N PRO A 153 6.59 -8.97 13.48
CA PRO A 153 7.67 -7.97 13.51
C PRO A 153 8.28 -7.64 12.14
N ASN A 154 8.34 -8.63 11.25
CA ASN A 154 8.91 -8.49 9.90
C ASN A 154 7.90 -8.01 8.84
N SER A 155 6.67 -7.67 9.26
CA SER A 155 5.63 -7.12 8.40
C SER A 155 5.33 -5.68 8.84
N GLN A 156 4.77 -4.91 7.91
CA GLN A 156 4.32 -3.55 8.14
C GLN A 156 3.13 -3.27 7.22
N TYR A 157 2.13 -2.55 7.73
CA TYR A 157 1.08 -1.97 6.89
C TYR A 157 1.43 -0.54 6.48
N VAL A 158 0.90 -0.09 5.34
CA VAL A 158 1.17 1.27 4.84
C VAL A 158 0.76 2.33 5.87
N VAL A 159 -0.42 2.17 6.49
CA VAL A 159 -0.92 3.09 7.51
C VAL A 159 -0.03 3.10 8.76
N GLU A 160 0.48 1.93 9.17
CA GLU A 160 1.43 1.80 10.29
C GLU A 160 2.69 2.63 10.04
N GLY A 161 3.27 2.52 8.85
CA GLY A 161 4.44 3.29 8.43
C GLY A 161 4.22 4.81 8.48
N PHE A 162 3.08 5.28 7.97
CA PHE A 162 2.73 6.69 8.02
C PHE A 162 2.52 7.20 9.45
N ILE A 163 1.86 6.43 10.33
CA ILE A 163 1.68 6.81 11.74
C ILE A 163 3.03 6.99 12.42
N VAL A 164 3.94 6.02 12.26
CA VAL A 164 5.30 6.09 12.85
C VAL A 164 6.11 7.23 12.22
N GLY A 165 5.98 7.47 10.91
CA GLY A 165 6.62 8.58 10.21
C GLY A 165 6.18 9.95 10.75
N ILE A 166 4.87 10.16 10.92
CA ILE A 166 4.31 11.41 11.47
C ILE A 166 4.71 11.61 12.94
N LEU A 167 4.72 10.53 13.72
CA LEU A 167 5.14 10.58 15.12
C LEU A 167 6.60 11.04 15.25
N ASN A 168 7.50 10.47 14.44
CA ASN A 168 8.91 10.87 14.39
C ASN A 168 9.10 12.29 13.84
N LEU A 169 8.34 12.68 12.81
CA LEU A 169 8.37 14.05 12.29
C LEU A 169 7.96 15.07 13.35
N THR A 170 6.87 14.80 14.08
CA THR A 170 6.38 15.70 15.14
C THR A 170 7.38 15.79 16.29
N THR A 171 8.01 14.67 16.65
CA THR A 171 9.08 14.62 17.66
C THR A 171 10.29 15.45 17.22
N ALA A 172 10.75 15.30 15.97
CA ALA A 172 11.84 16.10 15.40
C ALA A 172 11.50 17.60 15.37
N PHE A 173 10.25 17.94 15.03
CA PHE A 173 9.78 19.33 15.06
C PHE A 173 9.80 19.92 16.47
N CYS A 174 9.37 19.17 17.49
CA CYS A 174 9.47 19.62 18.90
C CYS A 174 10.93 19.89 19.30
N GLY A 175 11.85 19.01 18.91
CA GLY A 175 13.29 19.22 19.12
C GLY A 175 13.81 20.48 18.41
N MET A 176 13.39 20.70 17.15
CA MET A 176 13.72 21.91 16.39
C MET A 176 13.18 23.18 17.07
N VAL A 177 11.97 23.14 17.64
CA VAL A 177 11.41 24.27 18.39
C VAL A 177 12.29 24.62 19.58
N VAL A 178 12.71 23.62 20.36
CA VAL A 178 13.57 23.83 21.54
C VAL A 178 14.93 24.42 21.16
N VAL A 179 15.57 23.90 20.10
CA VAL A 179 16.94 24.28 19.72
C VAL A 179 16.99 25.57 18.89
N ALA A 180 16.11 25.72 17.90
CA ALA A 180 16.25 26.78 16.89
C ALA A 180 15.25 27.93 17.07
N ILE A 181 14.04 27.66 17.58
CA ILE A 181 12.96 28.65 17.63
C ILE A 181 12.92 29.33 19.00
N ALA A 182 12.98 28.56 20.09
CA ALA A 182 12.89 29.09 21.44
C ALA A 182 13.96 30.16 21.77
N PRO A 183 15.24 30.03 21.36
CA PRO A 183 16.24 31.07 21.62
C PRO A 183 15.96 32.40 20.92
N ARG A 184 15.17 32.39 19.83
CA ARG A 184 14.82 33.60 19.05
C ARG A 184 13.69 34.42 19.70
N ILE A 185 12.99 33.86 20.68
CA ILE A 185 11.89 34.55 21.38
C ILE A 185 12.47 35.56 22.39
N LYS A 186 12.16 36.85 22.18
CA LYS A 186 12.62 37.95 23.04
C LYS A 186 11.96 37.96 24.42
N ALA A 187 10.66 37.64 24.49
CA ALA A 187 9.89 37.63 25.72
C ALA A 187 10.30 36.45 26.62
N ARG A 188 10.86 36.73 27.81
CA ARG A 188 11.39 35.71 28.73
C ARG A 188 10.33 34.70 29.17
N ALA A 189 9.15 35.17 29.57
CA ALA A 189 8.06 34.31 30.03
C ALA A 189 7.58 33.37 28.91
N LEU A 190 7.34 33.91 27.71
CA LEU A 190 6.92 33.12 26.54
C LEU A 190 8.02 32.12 26.11
N ARG A 191 9.29 32.52 26.16
CA ARG A 191 10.40 31.62 25.86
C ARG A 191 10.42 30.42 26.82
N GLN A 192 10.29 30.67 28.13
CA GLN A 192 10.29 29.60 29.13
C GLN A 192 9.10 28.65 28.95
N THR A 193 7.89 29.17 28.71
CA THR A 193 6.71 28.32 28.53
C THR A 193 6.80 27.49 27.25
N VAL A 194 7.24 28.08 26.13
CA VAL A 194 7.42 27.37 24.86
C VAL A 194 8.50 26.30 24.97
N THR A 195 9.66 26.60 25.58
CA THR A 195 10.72 25.62 25.77
C THR A 195 10.23 24.45 26.64
N LEU A 196 9.57 24.72 27.77
CA LEU A 196 9.08 23.68 28.66
C LEU A 196 7.98 22.84 28.00
N ALA A 197 7.02 23.47 27.32
CA ALA A 197 5.95 22.76 26.63
C ALA A 197 6.50 21.88 25.49
N ALA A 198 7.41 22.41 24.68
CA ALA A 198 8.02 21.65 23.58
C ALA A 198 8.90 20.50 24.08
N ALA A 199 9.66 20.70 25.18
CA ALA A 199 10.46 19.65 25.79
C ALA A 199 9.60 18.55 26.43
N ALA A 200 8.51 18.91 27.12
CA ALA A 200 7.57 17.95 27.68
C ALA A 200 6.87 17.14 26.58
N LEU A 201 6.41 17.81 25.52
CA LEU A 201 5.80 17.15 24.37
C LEU A 201 6.79 16.22 23.66
N PHE A 202 8.05 16.65 23.48
CA PHE A 202 9.11 15.80 22.94
C PHE A 202 9.29 14.52 23.76
N GLY A 203 9.38 14.64 25.09
CA GLY A 203 9.51 13.49 25.98
C GLY A 203 8.31 12.53 25.89
N LEU A 204 7.10 13.08 25.82
CA LEU A 204 5.87 12.28 25.67
C LEU A 204 5.83 11.52 24.35
N LEU A 205 6.11 12.19 23.23
CA LEU A 205 6.09 11.57 21.90
C LEU A 205 7.21 10.52 21.75
N PHE A 206 8.38 10.79 22.33
CA PHE A 206 9.47 9.83 22.38
C PHE A 206 9.09 8.59 23.20
N ALA A 207 8.50 8.79 24.38
CA ALA A 207 8.01 7.68 25.21
C ALA A 207 6.95 6.85 24.46
N LEU A 208 5.99 7.51 23.79
CA LEU A 208 4.99 6.83 22.96
C LEU A 208 5.64 6.01 21.82
N SER A 209 6.66 6.56 21.16
CA SER A 209 7.41 5.86 20.11
C SER A 209 8.06 4.58 20.66
N VAL A 210 8.68 4.67 21.84
CA VAL A 210 9.27 3.51 22.52
C VAL A 210 8.21 2.51 22.95
N THR A 211 7.04 2.96 23.43
CA THR A 211 5.92 2.07 23.78
C THR A 211 5.40 1.31 22.56
N ILE A 212 5.23 1.97 21.41
CA ILE A 212 4.81 1.30 20.17
C ILE A 212 5.87 0.29 19.72
N TYR A 213 7.14 0.68 19.76
CA TYR A 213 8.24 -0.19 19.37
C TYR A 213 8.35 -1.44 20.25
N THR A 214 8.26 -1.28 21.57
CA THR A 214 8.32 -2.38 22.55
C THR A 214 7.08 -3.26 22.51
N TRP A 215 5.91 -2.69 22.23
CA TRP A 215 4.68 -3.46 22.02
C TRP A 215 4.79 -4.37 20.79
N LYS A 216 5.33 -3.86 19.67
CA LYS A 216 5.57 -4.65 18.46
C LYS A 216 6.69 -5.68 18.65
N ASN A 217 7.76 -5.29 19.35
CA ASN A 217 8.90 -6.14 19.67
C ASN A 217 8.86 -6.56 21.13
N ARG A 218 7.95 -7.48 21.47
CA ARG A 218 7.75 -7.94 22.87
C ARG A 218 9.02 -8.50 23.53
N TRP A 219 9.97 -8.98 22.73
CA TRP A 219 11.28 -9.45 23.19
C TRP A 219 12.19 -8.32 23.75
N TYR A 220 11.89 -7.05 23.46
CA TYR A 220 12.66 -5.89 23.91
C TYR A 220 12.38 -5.51 25.38
N MET A 221 11.29 -6.00 25.97
CA MET A 221 10.92 -5.80 27.39
C MET A 221 11.43 -6.92 28.31
N ALA A 222 12.22 -7.87 27.82
CA ALA A 222 12.81 -8.91 28.65
C ALA A 222 14.04 -8.37 29.42
N ARG A 223 13.82 -7.45 30.35
CA ARG A 223 14.75 -7.07 31.43
C ARG A 223 14.03 -6.31 32.52
#